data_AF-A0A8H5BR03-F1
#
_entry.id   AF-A0A8H5BR03-F1
#
_cell.length_a   1.000
_cell.length_b   1.000
_cell.length_c   1.000
_cell.angle_alpha   90.00
_cell.angle_beta   90.00
_cell.angle_gamma   90.00
#
_symmetry.space_group_name_H-M   'P 1'
#
loop_
_entity.id
_entity.type
_entity.pdbx_description
1 polymer ?
#
loop_
_entity_poly.entity_id
_entity_poly.type
_entity_poly.pdbx_seq_one_letter_code
_entity_poly.pdbx_strand_id
1 'polypeptide(L)'
;MYWLRGPAGVGKSALAQTLAMSLKDEGDHAASFFFSHTAPGWSEGNQLIVTLAYQLAINSPALQSFIPKAVKEDSAVLTASNTVKIQKLIPSQNVLGDFRSDLGPNLAKNLL
;
A
#
# COMPACT_ATOMS: atom_id res chain seq x y z
N MET A 1 9.32 0.57 11.14
CA MET A 1 9.67 -0.45 10.10
C MET A 1 9.94 -1.77 10.82
N TYR A 2 9.12 -2.80 10.59
CA TYR A 2 9.28 -4.11 11.21
C TYR A 2 9.76 -5.14 10.19
N TRP A 3 10.63 -6.07 10.60
CA TRP A 3 11.19 -7.08 9.70
C TRP A 3 11.14 -8.47 10.36
N LEU A 4 10.39 -9.40 9.74
CA LEU A 4 10.23 -10.77 10.25
C LEU A 4 11.29 -11.71 9.63
N ARG A 5 12.25 -12.19 10.45
CA ARG A 5 13.29 -13.16 10.03
C ARG A 5 13.00 -14.55 10.58
N GLY A 6 13.39 -15.58 9.85
CA GLY A 6 13.31 -16.96 10.31
C GLY A 6 13.54 -17.96 9.17
N PRO A 7 13.68 -19.26 9.48
CA PRO A 7 13.95 -20.32 8.50
C PRO A 7 12.94 -20.35 7.36
N ALA A 8 13.33 -20.79 6.16
CA ALA A 8 12.40 -20.97 5.05
C ALA A 8 11.30 -21.99 5.43
N GLY A 9 10.07 -21.80 4.92
CA GLY A 9 8.96 -22.73 5.17
C GLY A 9 8.17 -22.54 6.47
N VAL A 10 8.61 -21.70 7.41
CA VAL A 10 7.91 -21.49 8.70
C VAL A 10 6.68 -20.56 8.63
N GLY A 11 6.19 -20.26 7.43
CA GLY A 11 4.96 -19.48 7.26
C GLY A 11 5.07 -17.97 7.55
N LYS A 12 6.26 -17.37 7.51
CA LYS A 12 6.43 -15.91 7.71
C LYS A 12 5.52 -15.05 6.83
N SER A 13 5.42 -15.40 5.55
CA SER A 13 4.52 -14.71 4.61
C SER A 13 3.05 -14.92 4.98
N ALA A 14 2.69 -16.11 5.48
CA ALA A 14 1.34 -16.40 5.96
C ALA A 14 1.01 -15.61 7.24
N LEU A 15 1.98 -15.41 8.15
CA LEU A 15 1.80 -14.57 9.33
C LEU A 15 1.60 -13.10 8.94
N ALA A 16 2.42 -12.57 8.03
CA ALA A 16 2.26 -11.21 7.52
C ALA A 16 0.91 -11.03 6.80
N GLN A 17 0.47 -12.03 6.05
CA GLN A 17 -0.83 -12.04 5.39
C GLN A 17 -1.98 -12.09 6.38
N THR A 18 -1.88 -12.92 7.42
CA THR A 18 -2.87 -13.02 8.50
C THR A 18 -3.01 -11.69 9.23
N LEU A 19 -1.88 -11.04 9.57
CA LEU A 19 -1.88 -9.73 10.20
C LEU A 19 -2.55 -8.67 9.31
N ALA A 20 -2.24 -8.67 8.01
CA ALA A 20 -2.88 -7.75 7.06
C ALA A 20 -4.39 -7.97 6.94
N MET A 21 -4.86 -9.22 7.02
CA MET A 21 -6.28 -9.56 7.05
C MET A 21 -6.94 -9.08 8.34
N SER A 22 -6.33 -9.32 9.50
CA SER A 22 -6.84 -8.84 10.79
C SER A 22 -6.99 -7.32 10.84
N LEU A 23 -5.98 -6.58 10.37
CA LEU A 23 -6.07 -5.11 10.28
C LEU A 23 -7.16 -4.65 9.31
N LYS A 24 -7.44 -5.43 8.25
CA LYS A 24 -8.51 -5.11 7.30
C LYS A 24 -9.88 -5.30 7.93
N ASP A 25 -10.06 -6.37 8.71
CA ASP A 25 -11.31 -6.64 9.42
C ASP A 25 -11.57 -5.61 10.52
N GLU A 26 -10.52 -5.04 11.11
CA GLU A 26 -10.59 -3.98 12.12
C GLU A 26 -10.80 -2.57 11.54
N GLY A 27 -10.75 -2.41 10.21
CA GLY A 27 -10.85 -1.10 9.54
C GLY A 27 -9.57 -0.26 9.61
N ASP A 28 -8.48 -0.81 10.14
CA ASP A 28 -7.18 -0.15 10.33
C ASP A 28 -6.17 -0.49 9.21
N HIS A 29 -6.66 -0.99 8.06
CA HIS A 29 -5.83 -1.39 6.93
C HIS A 29 -5.68 -0.27 5.89
N ALA A 30 -4.46 0.24 5.79
CA ALA A 30 -4.06 1.19 4.75
C ALA A 30 -4.01 0.53 3.37
N ALA A 31 -3.07 -0.40 3.19
CA ALA A 31 -2.81 -1.14 1.97
C ALA A 31 -1.82 -2.28 2.27
N SER A 32 -1.83 -3.32 1.45
CA SER A 32 -0.87 -4.43 1.53
C SER A 32 -0.63 -5.07 0.17
N PHE A 33 0.61 -5.47 -0.09
CA PHE A 33 1.01 -6.19 -1.30
C PHE A 33 1.89 -7.38 -0.93
N PHE A 34 1.67 -8.52 -1.58
CA PHE A 34 2.42 -9.75 -1.36
C PHE A 34 3.04 -10.22 -2.67
N PHE A 35 4.35 -10.47 -2.66
CA PHE A 35 5.06 -11.05 -3.80
C PHE A 35 4.85 -12.57 -3.82
N SER A 36 4.41 -13.09 -4.97
CA SER A 36 4.40 -14.53 -5.24
C SER A 36 5.40 -14.85 -6.34
N HIS A 37 6.34 -15.76 -6.07
CA HIS A 37 7.31 -16.22 -7.06
C HIS A 37 6.67 -17.12 -8.13
N THR A 38 5.47 -17.66 -7.89
CA THR A 38 4.77 -18.54 -8.83
C THR A 38 3.85 -17.78 -9.81
N ALA A 39 3.71 -16.46 -9.65
CA ALA A 39 2.89 -15.62 -10.53
C ALA A 39 3.77 -14.89 -11.57
N PRO A 40 3.81 -15.35 -12.83
CA PRO A 40 4.57 -14.66 -13.88
C PRO A 40 4.02 -13.24 -14.09
N GLY A 41 4.92 -12.25 -14.19
CA GLY A 41 4.59 -10.81 -14.33
C GLY A 41 4.60 -9.99 -13.03
N TRP A 42 4.71 -10.65 -11.86
CA TRP A 42 4.74 -10.00 -10.54
C TRP A 42 6.16 -9.79 -10.00
N SER A 43 7.15 -10.41 -10.63
CA SER A 43 8.56 -10.43 -10.21
C SER A 43 9.26 -9.08 -10.31
N GLU A 44 8.76 -8.16 -11.15
CA GLU A 44 9.42 -6.87 -11.40
C GLU A 44 8.94 -5.74 -10.46
N GLY A 45 7.97 -6.02 -9.58
CA GLY A 45 7.43 -5.02 -8.66
C GLY A 45 6.73 -3.84 -9.34
N ASN A 46 6.55 -3.88 -10.66
CA ASN A 46 5.95 -2.80 -11.45
C ASN A 46 4.48 -2.53 -11.07
N GLN A 47 3.82 -3.54 -10.51
CA GLN A 47 2.45 -3.46 -9.99
C GLN A 47 2.38 -3.10 -8.49
N LEU A 48 3.49 -3.16 -7.74
CA LEU A 48 3.51 -2.89 -6.30
C LEU A 48 2.94 -1.50 -6.01
N ILE A 49 3.52 -0.47 -6.62
CA ILE A 49 3.19 0.92 -6.31
C ILE A 49 1.78 1.26 -6.79
N VAL A 50 1.38 0.76 -7.97
CA VAL A 50 0.03 0.97 -8.52
C VAL A 50 -1.02 0.31 -7.62
N THR A 51 -0.76 -0.92 -7.16
CA THR A 51 -1.67 -1.66 -6.29
C THR A 51 -1.81 -0.97 -4.93
N LEU A 52 -0.69 -0.53 -4.34
CA LEU A 52 -0.71 0.22 -3.07
C LEU A 52 -1.46 1.54 -3.22
N ALA A 53 -1.18 2.32 -4.27
CA ALA A 53 -1.89 3.56 -4.55
C ALA A 53 -3.40 3.33 -4.70
N TYR A 54 -3.80 2.30 -5.46
CA TYR A 54 -5.20 1.97 -5.63
C TYR A 54 -5.89 1.60 -4.30
N GLN A 55 -5.27 0.73 -3.49
CA GLN A 55 -5.82 0.33 -2.20
C GLN A 55 -5.93 1.53 -1.24
N LEU A 56 -4.92 2.40 -1.21
CA LEU A 56 -4.95 3.63 -0.41
C LEU A 56 -6.09 4.56 -0.83
N ALA A 57 -6.36 4.69 -2.13
CA ALA A 57 -7.46 5.51 -2.64
C ALA A 57 -8.84 4.99 -2.21
N ILE A 58 -9.01 3.67 -2.09
CA ILE A 58 -10.27 3.06 -1.66
C ILE A 58 -10.45 3.20 -0.15
N ASN A 59 -9.37 3.06 0.61
CA ASN A 59 -9.42 2.98 2.07
C ASN A 59 -9.37 4.34 2.77
N SER A 60 -8.97 5.42 2.09
CA SER A 60 -8.90 6.77 2.67
C SER A 60 -9.69 7.80 1.86
N PRO A 61 -10.68 8.47 2.47
CA PRO A 61 -11.36 9.62 1.87
C PRO A 61 -10.41 10.71 1.38
N ALA A 62 -9.32 10.99 2.12
CA ALA A 62 -8.32 11.98 1.71
C ALA A 62 -7.63 11.61 0.39
N LEU A 63 -7.45 10.31 0.12
CA LEU A 63 -6.76 9.78 -1.06
C LEU A 63 -7.69 9.39 -2.20
N GLN A 64 -8.98 9.24 -1.91
CA GLN A 64 -10.02 8.82 -2.86
C GLN A 64 -10.11 9.73 -4.08
N SER A 65 -9.84 11.03 -3.92
CA SER A 65 -9.85 11.98 -5.04
C SER A 65 -8.48 12.22 -5.67
N PHE A 66 -7.39 12.04 -4.90
CA PHE A 66 -6.03 12.35 -5.35
C PHE A 66 -5.54 11.37 -6.42
N ILE A 67 -5.63 10.07 -6.13
CA ILE A 67 -5.02 9.02 -6.96
C ILE A 67 -5.77 8.83 -8.29
N PRO A 68 -7.11 8.74 -8.32
CA PRO A 68 -7.84 8.69 -9.60
C PRO A 68 -7.65 9.95 -10.45
N LYS A 69 -7.50 11.12 -9.84
CA LYS A 69 -7.23 12.36 -10.56
C LYS A 69 -5.84 12.35 -11.20
N ALA A 70 -4.81 11.94 -10.47
CA ALA A 70 -3.45 11.80 -11.00
C ALA A 70 -3.39 10.81 -12.18
N VAL A 71 -4.13 9.69 -12.10
CA VAL A 71 -4.23 8.70 -13.19
C VAL A 71 -5.03 9.24 -14.38
N LYS A 72 -6.08 10.03 -14.14
CA LYS A 72 -6.89 10.65 -15.20
C LYS A 72 -6.10 11.73 -15.96
N GLU A 73 -5.27 12.49 -15.25
CA GLU A 73 -4.41 13.52 -15.83
C GLU A 73 -3.24 12.94 -16.62
N ASP A 74 -2.66 11.82 -16.15
CA ASP A 74 -1.57 11.14 -16.83
C ASP A 74 -1.69 9.61 -16.69
N SER A 75 -2.41 8.99 -17.62
CA SER A 75 -2.57 7.52 -17.64
C SER A 75 -1.26 6.76 -17.90
N ALA A 76 -0.24 7.40 -18.48
CA ALA A 76 1.06 6.78 -18.73
C ALA A 76 1.83 6.52 -17.42
N VAL A 77 1.43 7.14 -16.30
CA VAL A 77 1.98 6.86 -14.97
C VAL A 77 1.87 5.39 -14.57
N LEU A 78 0.84 4.67 -15.06
CA LEU A 78 0.60 3.26 -14.75
C LEU A 78 1.66 2.34 -15.39
N THR A 79 2.23 2.76 -16.51
CA THR A 79 3.27 2.04 -17.25
C THR A 79 4.67 2.63 -17.06
N ALA A 80 4.77 3.76 -16.36
CA ALA A 80 6.04 4.43 -16.07
C ALA A 80 6.92 3.63 -15.09
N SER A 81 8.16 4.08 -14.92
CA SER A 81 9.08 3.51 -13.95
C SER A 81 8.56 3.64 -12.51
N ASN A 82 9.01 2.75 -11.63
CA ASN A 82 8.66 2.78 -10.20
C ASN A 82 8.97 4.13 -9.54
N THR A 83 10.06 4.81 -9.95
CA THR A 83 10.40 6.15 -9.45
C THR A 83 9.33 7.18 -9.79
N VAL A 84 8.86 7.20 -11.04
CA VAL A 84 7.81 8.12 -11.50
C VAL A 84 6.49 7.81 -10.81
N LYS A 85 6.15 6.52 -10.66
CA LYS A 85 4.97 6.07 -9.92
C LYS A 85 4.97 6.55 -8.47
N ILE A 86 6.10 6.43 -7.77
CA ILE A 86 6.22 6.92 -6.39
C ILE A 86 5.95 8.42 -6.33
N GLN A 87 6.60 9.20 -7.20
CA GLN A 87 6.45 10.65 -7.18
C GLN A 87 5.04 11.14 -7.52
N LYS A 88 4.33 10.45 -8.43
CA LYS A 88 3.02 10.88 -8.92
C LYS A 88 1.83 10.28 -8.18
N LEU A 89 1.97 9.06 -7.64
CA LEU A 89 0.86 8.33 -7.01
C LEU A 89 0.94 8.30 -5.49
N ILE A 90 2.13 8.52 -4.90
CA ILE A 90 2.26 8.61 -3.45
C ILE A 90 2.05 10.06 -3.03
N PRO A 91 1.10 10.33 -2.10
CA PRO A 91 0.77 11.68 -1.70
C PRO A 91 1.95 12.37 -1.01
N SER A 92 2.08 13.69 -1.22
CA SER A 92 3.06 14.50 -0.49
C SER A 92 2.72 14.55 1.02
N GLN A 93 3.71 14.88 1.86
CA GLN A 93 3.62 14.88 3.33
C GLN A 93 2.35 15.55 3.91
N ASN A 94 1.81 16.57 3.24
CA ASN A 94 0.59 17.26 3.69
C ASN A 94 -0.65 16.36 3.65
N VAL A 95 -0.79 15.53 2.62
CA VAL A 95 -1.95 14.63 2.45
C VAL A 95 -1.81 13.40 3.37
N LEU A 96 -0.58 13.05 3.76
CA LEU A 96 -0.34 12.00 4.76
C LEU A 96 -0.86 12.40 6.15
N GLY A 97 -0.93 13.70 6.46
CA GLY A 97 -1.54 14.19 7.70
C GLY A 97 -3.02 13.81 7.78
N ASP A 98 -3.76 14.05 6.70
CA ASP A 98 -5.18 13.71 6.59
C ASP A 98 -5.40 12.18 6.52
N PHE A 99 -4.49 11.47 5.85
CA PHE A 99 -4.50 10.01 5.85
C PHE A 99 -4.34 9.42 7.27
N ARG A 100 -3.52 10.02 8.12
CA ARG A 100 -3.35 9.57 9.52
C ARG A 100 -4.62 9.71 10.34
N SER A 101 -5.45 10.71 10.06
CA SER A 101 -6.76 10.86 10.70
C SER A 101 -7.80 9.87 10.19
N ASP A 102 -7.61 9.32 8.98
CA ASP A 102 -8.48 8.29 8.41
C ASP A 102 -8.17 6.89 8.95
N LEU A 103 -6.96 6.67 9.48
CA LEU A 103 -6.57 5.43 10.15
C LEU A 103 -7.16 5.40 11.57
N GLY A 104 -7.79 4.29 11.94
CA GLY A 104 -8.44 4.19 13.23
C GLY A 104 -7.47 4.26 14.43
N PRO A 105 -8.05 4.37 15.63
CA PRO A 105 -7.35 4.87 16.82
C PRO A 105 -6.20 3.96 17.32
N ASN A 106 -6.13 2.71 16.85
CA ASN A 106 -5.08 1.76 17.27
C ASN A 106 -3.80 1.91 16.44
N LEU A 107 -3.90 2.25 15.16
CA LEU A 107 -2.73 2.42 14.29
C LEU A 107 -2.07 3.80 14.47
N ALA A 108 -2.87 4.84 14.71
CA ALA A 108 -2.39 6.21 14.90
C ALA A 108 -1.44 6.36 16.12
N LYS A 109 -1.58 5.50 17.14
CA LYS A 109 -0.81 5.54 18.39
C LYS A 109 0.54 4.82 18.34
N ASN A 110 0.75 3.91 17.40
CA ASN A 110 1.94 3.02 17.36
C ASN A 110 2.96 3.36 16.25
N LEU A 111 2.77 4.48 15.54
CA LEU A 111 3.73 4.99 14.54
C LEU A 111 4.64 6.08 15.16
N LEU A 112 5.62 5.63 15.95
CA LEU A 112 6.82 6.37 16.36
C LEU A 112 8.07 5.54 16.03
#